data_AF-A0A554KT73-F1
#
_entry.id   AF-A0A554KT73-F1
#
_cell.length_a   1.000
_cell.length_b   1.000
_cell.length_c   1.000
_cell.angle_alpha   90.00
_cell.angle_beta   90.00
_cell.angle_gamma   90.00
#
_symmetry.space_group_name_H-M   'P 1'
#
loop_
_entity.id
_entity.type
_entity.pdbx_description
1 polymer ?
#
loop_
_entity_poly.entity_id
_entity_poly.type
_entity_poly.pdbx_seq_one_letter_code
_entity_poly.pdbx_strand_id
1 'polypeptide(L)'
;MKKINENRGFAPAALLVLAIVVLALGSAIVGSPPNTQGEGSASESAAVARASSTKKAFTRKEAKKKTPARKMQSKTQSSSAWPAVVQEIEDAQKREIRFGEEHSNRILRDLAAFETGNYAKADIERLRKIVQSLSPHITDAANSKIPSESSGIGKYEFLAVKGEIEEAQKSRSMFPEQHSDRVLRDLVSFETGGYAKSEIERLRKIVRALSPHIEDAARAAKAAENDAAKVAAKKACAEAAPPVLTADITDFSKIQSITAPGSPSHEGPKGHSFINTVHARMPLYAPIASIYDSGSYTKDSPESPAQYLLFFRVKEGCGYQFKFDHADELIPSLTDELFTATPKIADSRTAPATKTIEFAAGELIGYTSGTPQAGNWDFGLYNMNEEGKLAAQGSYAMHRYSVCWPDFYSPEKKEKYRKLLEGPRLVCSF
;
A
#
# COMPACT_ATOMS: atom_id res chain seq x y z
N MET A 1 -43.37 -40.23 -48.54
CA MET A 1 -44.81 -40.52 -48.73
C MET A 1 -45.62 -39.55 -47.88
N LYS A 2 -46.57 -38.83 -48.51
CA LYS A 2 -47.71 -38.03 -47.98
C LYS A 2 -47.49 -37.05 -46.80
N LYS A 3 -48.16 -35.90 -46.66
CA LYS A 3 -48.73 -34.80 -47.48
C LYS A 3 -49.46 -33.92 -46.43
N ILE A 4 -49.48 -32.58 -46.63
CA ILE A 4 -50.50 -31.61 -46.15
C ILE A 4 -50.34 -31.20 -44.64
N ASN A 5 -50.45 -29.94 -44.17
CA ASN A 5 -51.21 -28.77 -44.64
C ASN A 5 -50.57 -27.43 -44.23
N GLU A 6 -50.80 -26.42 -45.08
CA GLU A 6 -50.69 -25.00 -44.78
C GLU A 6 -51.81 -24.55 -43.82
N ASN A 7 -51.57 -23.52 -43.00
CA ASN A 7 -52.63 -22.56 -42.71
C ASN A 7 -52.11 -21.16 -42.33
N ARG A 8 -52.91 -20.19 -42.78
CA ARG A 8 -52.65 -18.76 -42.92
C ARG A 8 -52.78 -17.98 -41.61
N GLY A 9 -51.99 -16.91 -41.52
CA GLY A 9 -52.46 -15.54 -41.31
C GLY A 9 -52.85 -15.11 -39.90
N PHE A 10 -52.16 -14.09 -39.37
CA PHE A 10 -52.76 -12.92 -38.74
C PHE A 10 -51.66 -11.86 -38.54
N ALA A 11 -51.80 -10.71 -39.20
CA ALA A 11 -51.14 -9.47 -38.81
C ALA A 11 -51.87 -8.87 -37.61
N PRO A 12 -51.20 -8.08 -36.76
CA PRO A 12 -51.71 -6.71 -36.63
C PRO A 12 -50.64 -5.62 -36.49
N ALA A 13 -50.99 -4.49 -37.11
CA ALA A 13 -50.89 -3.12 -36.61
C ALA A 13 -49.51 -2.57 -36.23
N ALA A 14 -49.02 -1.72 -37.13
CA ALA A 14 -48.13 -0.62 -36.84
C ALA A 14 -48.67 0.28 -35.71
N LEU A 15 -47.85 0.58 -34.71
CA LEU A 15 -48.02 1.74 -33.86
C LEU A 15 -46.85 2.70 -34.11
N LEU A 16 -47.15 3.72 -34.90
CA LEU A 16 -46.32 4.90 -35.14
C LEU A 16 -46.51 5.83 -33.94
N VAL A 17 -45.49 6.02 -33.10
CA VAL A 17 -45.48 7.11 -32.12
C VAL A 17 -44.56 8.20 -32.66
N LEU A 18 -45.17 9.19 -33.31
CA LEU A 18 -44.60 10.51 -33.53
C LEU A 18 -44.55 11.23 -32.17
N ALA A 19 -43.36 11.60 -31.70
CA ALA A 19 -43.20 12.66 -30.72
C ALA A 19 -42.56 13.87 -31.42
N ILE A 20 -43.43 14.80 -31.82
CA ILE A 20 -43.07 16.17 -32.17
C ILE A 20 -42.91 16.93 -30.85
N VAL A 21 -41.75 17.54 -30.63
CA VAL A 21 -41.63 18.68 -29.70
C VAL A 21 -40.97 19.82 -30.46
N VAL A 22 -41.77 20.86 -30.73
CA VAL A 22 -41.34 22.15 -31.26
C VAL A 22 -41.15 23.13 -30.10
N LEU A 23 -40.02 23.84 -30.20
CA LEU A 23 -39.50 25.01 -29.51
C LEU A 23 -40.49 25.96 -28.80
N ALA A 24 -40.01 26.55 -27.69
CA ALA A 24 -40.27 27.95 -27.38
C ALA A 24 -39.01 28.62 -26.81
N LEU A 25 -38.51 29.61 -27.57
CA LEU A 25 -37.60 30.68 -27.15
C LEU A 25 -38.33 31.67 -26.24
N GLY A 26 -37.60 32.27 -25.30
CA GLY A 26 -38.10 33.40 -24.50
C GLY A 26 -37.01 34.03 -23.65
N SER A 27 -36.33 35.03 -24.20
CA SER A 27 -35.37 35.90 -23.54
C SER A 27 -36.04 36.83 -22.51
N ALA A 28 -35.35 37.12 -21.40
CA ALA A 28 -35.48 38.42 -20.72
C ALA A 28 -34.18 38.79 -20.00
N ILE A 29 -33.61 39.89 -20.47
CA ILE A 29 -32.46 40.64 -19.95
C ILE A 29 -32.99 41.61 -18.89
N VAL A 30 -32.30 41.74 -17.75
CA VAL A 30 -32.34 42.96 -16.91
C VAL A 30 -30.91 43.25 -16.43
N GLY A 31 -30.36 44.38 -16.87
CA GLY A 31 -29.08 44.96 -16.42
C GLY A 31 -29.21 45.64 -15.05
N SER A 32 -28.12 45.91 -14.33
CA SER A 32 -27.25 47.10 -14.46
C SER A 32 -26.17 47.05 -13.33
N PRO A 33 -25.28 48.05 -13.14
CA PRO A 33 -24.14 48.47 -13.96
C PRO A 33 -22.79 48.42 -13.17
N PRO A 34 -21.63 48.72 -13.79
CA PRO A 34 -20.34 48.79 -13.10
C PRO A 34 -20.07 50.20 -12.54
N ASN A 35 -19.49 50.26 -11.33
CA ASN A 35 -19.09 51.51 -10.71
C ASN A 35 -17.64 51.88 -11.05
N THR A 36 -17.43 53.18 -11.06
CA THR A 36 -16.45 53.99 -11.76
C THR A 36 -15.02 53.97 -11.23
N GLN A 37 -14.14 54.31 -12.19
CA GLN A 37 -12.83 54.92 -12.10
C GLN A 37 -12.56 55.80 -10.86
N GLY A 38 -11.32 55.71 -10.39
CA GLY A 38 -10.64 56.78 -9.64
C GLY A 38 -9.19 56.84 -10.10
N GLU A 39 -8.88 57.85 -10.91
CA GLU A 39 -7.51 58.26 -11.26
C GLU A 39 -6.80 58.83 -10.03
N GLY A 40 -5.48 58.62 -9.94
CA GLY A 40 -4.63 59.22 -8.92
C GLY A 40 -3.17 59.09 -9.31
N SER A 41 -2.63 60.17 -9.85
CA SER A 41 -1.29 60.33 -10.40
C SER A 41 -0.16 60.34 -9.36
N ALA A 42 1.04 60.03 -9.88
CA ALA A 42 2.33 60.71 -9.64
C ALA A 42 3.38 60.04 -8.74
N SER A 43 4.60 60.00 -9.32
CA SER A 43 5.94 59.99 -8.68
C SER A 43 6.32 58.66 -7.98
N GLU A 44 7.56 58.13 -8.00
CA GLU A 44 8.89 58.71 -8.14
C GLU A 44 9.87 57.71 -8.79
N SER A 45 10.99 58.30 -9.17
CA SER A 45 12.27 57.82 -9.67
C SER A 45 12.94 56.61 -9.00
N ALA A 46 13.67 55.87 -9.85
CA ALA A 46 15.05 55.40 -9.70
C ALA A 46 15.45 54.56 -8.46
N ALA A 47 15.89 53.32 -8.70
CA ALA A 47 17.22 52.87 -8.28
C ALA A 47 17.61 51.55 -8.95
N VAL A 48 18.74 51.62 -9.64
CA VAL A 48 19.57 50.51 -10.12
C VAL A 48 20.20 49.82 -8.91
N ALA A 49 20.11 48.48 -8.81
CA ALA A 49 21.09 47.70 -8.06
C ALA A 49 21.28 46.30 -8.66
N ARG A 50 22.50 46.09 -9.14
CA ARG A 50 23.06 44.87 -9.73
C ARG A 50 23.02 43.70 -8.74
N ALA A 51 22.56 42.54 -9.22
CA ALA A 51 22.85 41.25 -8.62
C ALA A 51 24.31 40.84 -8.92
N SER A 52 25.08 40.58 -7.87
CA SER A 52 26.40 39.95 -7.93
C SER A 52 26.39 38.77 -6.95
N SER A 53 26.23 37.56 -7.49
CA SER A 53 26.34 36.31 -6.74
C SER A 53 27.78 35.79 -6.81
N THR A 54 28.56 36.03 -5.75
CA THR A 54 29.85 35.37 -5.56
C THR A 54 29.65 33.98 -4.97
N LYS A 55 29.95 32.94 -5.77
CA LYS A 55 30.17 31.57 -5.31
C LYS A 55 31.37 31.53 -4.37
N LYS A 56 31.20 31.02 -3.14
CA LYS A 56 32.30 30.54 -2.29
C LYS A 56 32.16 29.03 -2.11
N ALA A 57 33.12 28.32 -2.68
CA ALA A 57 33.35 26.89 -2.45
C ALA A 57 33.84 26.67 -1.01
N PHE A 58 33.20 25.76 -0.30
CA PHE A 58 33.60 25.33 1.04
C PHE A 58 34.08 23.88 0.95
N THR A 59 35.39 23.69 0.82
CA THR A 59 36.03 22.37 0.95
C THR A 59 36.23 22.06 2.43
N ARG A 60 35.48 21.09 2.97
CA ARG A 60 35.64 20.58 4.34
C ARG A 60 36.60 19.38 4.31
N LYS A 61 37.76 19.54 4.92
CA LYS A 61 38.75 18.47 5.17
C LYS A 61 38.18 17.45 6.16
N GLU A 62 38.22 16.17 5.80
CA GLU A 62 37.97 15.04 6.69
C GLU A 62 39.12 14.88 7.71
N ALA A 63 38.77 14.85 8.99
CA ALA A 63 39.69 14.48 10.06
C ALA A 63 39.37 13.04 10.50
N LYS A 64 40.27 12.10 10.17
CA LYS A 64 40.27 10.73 10.68
C LYS A 64 40.57 10.73 12.18
N LYS A 65 39.60 10.37 13.01
CA LYS A 65 39.80 10.07 14.44
C LYS A 65 39.79 8.56 14.63
N LYS A 66 40.95 7.98 14.95
CA LYS A 66 41.10 6.58 15.36
C LYS A 66 40.60 6.44 16.81
N THR A 67 39.65 5.52 17.03
CA THR A 67 39.19 5.12 18.37
C THR A 67 39.95 3.84 18.79
N PRO A 68 40.49 3.75 20.02
CA PRO A 68 41.18 2.55 20.47
C PRO A 68 40.20 1.43 20.86
N ALA A 69 40.61 0.20 20.56
CA ALA A 69 39.87 -1.03 20.85
C ALA A 69 39.73 -1.23 22.37
N ARG A 70 38.48 -1.25 22.86
CA ARG A 70 38.13 -1.62 24.23
C ARG A 70 37.88 -3.13 24.27
N LYS A 71 38.75 -3.88 24.95
CA LYS A 71 38.53 -5.29 25.28
C LYS A 71 37.23 -5.42 26.08
N MET A 72 36.22 -6.08 25.51
CA MET A 72 35.05 -6.57 26.26
C MET A 72 35.50 -7.75 27.12
N GLN A 73 35.58 -7.54 28.43
CA GLN A 73 35.47 -8.64 29.39
C GLN A 73 34.00 -9.09 29.38
N SER A 74 33.78 -10.40 29.23
CA SER A 74 32.48 -11.04 29.32
C SER A 74 31.85 -10.75 30.69
N LYS A 75 30.78 -9.97 30.72
CA LYS A 75 29.91 -9.86 31.90
C LYS A 75 29.28 -11.23 32.13
N THR A 76 29.59 -11.82 33.28
CA THR A 76 29.00 -13.05 33.77
C THR A 76 27.47 -12.91 33.87
N GLN A 77 26.80 -13.98 33.48
CA GLN A 77 25.37 -14.13 33.18
C GLN A 77 24.42 -13.90 34.39
N SER A 78 24.91 -13.59 35.59
CA SER A 78 24.09 -13.52 36.81
C SER A 78 23.61 -12.13 37.21
N SER A 79 24.12 -11.03 36.61
CA SER A 79 23.83 -9.70 37.14
C SER A 79 22.43 -9.15 36.81
N SER A 80 21.75 -9.68 35.78
CA SER A 80 20.47 -9.16 35.29
C SER A 80 19.24 -9.77 35.98
N ALA A 81 19.40 -10.88 36.72
CA ALA A 81 18.29 -11.56 37.37
C ALA A 81 17.90 -10.93 38.72
N TRP A 82 18.86 -10.31 39.43
CA TRP A 82 18.63 -9.73 40.76
C TRP A 82 17.49 -8.70 40.82
N PRO A 83 17.44 -7.67 39.95
CA PRO A 83 16.37 -6.67 40.03
C PRO A 83 14.97 -7.27 39.82
N ALA A 84 14.85 -8.31 38.99
CA ALA A 84 13.57 -8.96 38.73
C ALA A 84 13.08 -9.76 39.94
N VAL A 85 13.97 -10.53 40.59
CA VAL A 85 13.63 -11.30 41.79
C VAL A 85 13.28 -10.37 42.96
N VAL A 86 14.01 -9.26 43.12
CA VAL A 86 13.69 -8.23 44.11
C VAL A 86 12.29 -7.66 43.87
N GLN A 87 12.02 -7.20 42.64
CA GLN A 87 10.75 -6.60 42.27
C GLN A 87 9.58 -7.56 42.51
N GLU A 88 9.74 -8.83 42.14
CA GLU A 88 8.73 -9.86 42.33
C GLU A 88 8.38 -10.09 43.81
N ILE A 89 9.40 -10.14 44.69
CA ILE A 89 9.21 -10.29 46.13
C ILE A 89 8.51 -9.07 46.73
N GLU A 90 8.94 -7.87 46.32
CA GLU A 90 8.39 -6.61 46.83
C GLU A 90 6.95 -6.37 46.35
N ASP A 91 6.63 -6.73 45.11
CA ASP A 91 5.27 -6.66 44.59
C ASP A 91 4.35 -7.66 45.27
N ALA A 92 4.83 -8.88 45.54
CA ALA A 92 4.06 -9.88 46.29
C ALA A 92 3.80 -9.42 47.73
N GLN A 93 4.82 -8.85 48.40
CA GLN A 93 4.67 -8.28 49.74
C GLN A 93 3.67 -7.12 49.77
N LYS A 94 3.80 -6.18 48.84
CA LYS A 94 2.92 -5.01 48.73
C LYS A 94 1.46 -5.39 48.48
N ARG A 95 1.23 -6.51 47.78
CA ARG A 95 -0.11 -7.00 47.41
C ARG A 95 -0.62 -8.11 48.33
N GLU A 96 0.13 -8.46 49.38
CA GLU A 96 -0.17 -9.57 50.30
C GLU A 96 -0.44 -10.90 49.59
N ILE A 97 0.24 -11.14 48.46
CA ILE A 97 0.11 -12.37 47.67
C ILE A 97 0.96 -13.45 48.31
N ARG A 98 0.32 -14.57 48.69
CA ARG A 98 1.02 -15.77 49.16
C ARG A 98 1.70 -16.47 47.99
N PHE A 99 2.94 -16.90 48.19
CA PHE A 99 3.61 -17.77 47.23
C PHE A 99 3.07 -19.20 47.37
N GLY A 100 2.98 -19.92 46.26
CA GLY A 100 2.83 -21.38 46.29
C GLY A 100 4.16 -22.06 46.64
N GLU A 101 4.11 -23.34 47.00
CA GLU A 101 5.30 -24.14 47.38
C GLU A 101 6.42 -24.13 46.34
N GLU A 102 6.07 -24.37 45.08
CA GLU A 102 7.06 -24.38 44.01
C GLU A 102 7.67 -22.99 43.78
N HIS A 103 6.84 -21.94 43.87
CA HIS A 103 7.24 -20.55 43.67
C HIS A 103 8.21 -20.09 44.76
N SER A 104 7.86 -20.34 46.03
CA SER A 104 8.70 -19.97 47.17
C SER A 104 10.04 -20.71 47.13
N ASN A 105 10.02 -22.01 46.78
CA ASN A 105 11.24 -22.81 46.64
C ASN A 105 12.14 -22.31 45.51
N ARG A 106 11.56 -21.81 44.40
CA ARG A 106 12.32 -21.17 43.33
C ARG A 106 13.00 -19.88 43.81
N ILE A 107 12.24 -18.96 44.43
CA ILE A 107 12.80 -17.68 44.92
C ILE A 107 13.93 -17.93 45.93
N LEU A 108 13.76 -18.89 46.84
CA LEU A 108 14.80 -19.22 47.81
C LEU A 108 16.08 -19.78 47.16
N ARG A 109 15.95 -20.54 46.07
CA ARG A 109 17.11 -20.98 45.27
C ARG A 109 17.79 -19.81 44.56
N ASP A 110 17.02 -18.90 43.97
CA ASP A 110 17.57 -17.70 43.33
C ASP A 110 18.36 -16.87 44.36
N LEU A 111 17.77 -16.63 45.54
CA LEU A 111 18.42 -15.95 46.66
C LEU A 111 19.71 -16.65 47.12
N ALA A 112 19.72 -17.99 47.20
CA ALA A 112 20.92 -18.75 47.53
C ALA A 112 22.01 -18.63 46.43
N ALA A 113 21.63 -18.63 45.15
CA ALA A 113 22.56 -18.40 44.05
C ALA A 113 23.20 -16.99 44.14
N PHE A 114 22.43 -15.98 44.55
CA PHE A 114 22.95 -14.62 44.75
C PHE A 114 23.91 -14.50 45.95
N GLU A 115 23.90 -15.41 46.92
CA GLU A 115 24.88 -15.42 48.03
C GLU A 115 26.30 -15.70 47.55
N THR A 116 26.43 -16.43 46.44
CA THR A 116 27.72 -16.66 45.77
C THR A 116 28.15 -15.49 44.88
N GLY A 117 27.24 -14.55 44.63
CA GLY A 117 27.47 -13.32 43.89
C GLY A 117 27.99 -12.18 44.76
N ASN A 118 28.22 -11.01 44.15
CA ASN A 118 28.74 -9.82 44.82
C ASN A 118 27.60 -8.95 45.43
N TYR A 119 26.53 -9.59 45.91
CA TYR A 119 25.36 -8.93 46.49
C TYR A 119 25.47 -8.84 48.02
N ALA A 120 24.85 -7.82 48.62
CA ALA A 120 24.91 -7.64 50.06
C ALA A 120 24.12 -8.77 50.76
N LYS A 121 24.80 -9.52 51.65
CA LYS A 121 24.18 -10.61 52.43
C LYS A 121 22.95 -10.14 53.22
N ALA A 122 22.96 -8.89 53.69
CA ALA A 122 21.83 -8.29 54.40
C ALA A 122 20.57 -8.16 53.52
N ASP A 123 20.72 -7.83 52.24
CA ASP A 123 19.60 -7.70 51.31
C ASP A 123 19.00 -9.07 50.97
N ILE A 124 19.87 -10.07 50.74
CA ILE A 124 19.43 -11.45 50.50
C ILE A 124 18.64 -11.99 51.71
N GLU A 125 19.15 -11.75 52.92
CA GLU A 125 18.50 -12.20 54.15
C GLU A 125 17.17 -11.46 54.41
N ARG A 126 17.09 -10.16 54.10
CA ARG A 126 15.82 -9.41 54.12
C ARG A 126 14.79 -10.06 53.20
N LEU A 127 15.17 -10.33 51.95
CA LEU A 127 14.27 -10.92 50.95
C LEU A 127 13.85 -12.34 51.34
N ARG A 128 14.76 -13.14 51.89
CA ARG A 128 14.46 -14.50 52.41
C ARG A 128 13.36 -14.46 53.46
N LYS A 129 13.44 -13.53 54.42
CA LYS A 129 12.40 -13.34 55.45
C LYS A 129 11.05 -12.94 54.87
N ILE A 130 11.04 -12.07 53.86
CA ILE A 130 9.79 -11.69 53.17
C ILE A 130 9.18 -12.93 52.51
N VAL A 131 9.96 -13.70 51.75
CA VAL A 131 9.49 -14.92 51.08
C VAL A 131 8.93 -15.92 52.08
N GLN A 132 9.63 -16.15 53.19
CA GLN A 132 9.15 -17.03 54.28
C GLN A 132 7.82 -16.54 54.86
N SER A 133 7.68 -15.23 55.11
CA SER A 133 6.42 -14.67 55.63
C SER A 133 5.24 -14.83 54.67
N LEU A 134 5.51 -14.86 53.37
CA LEU A 134 4.51 -15.05 52.31
C LEU A 134 4.29 -16.53 51.96
N SER A 135 5.00 -17.46 52.60
CA SER A 135 5.04 -18.89 52.26
C SER A 135 4.71 -19.77 53.48
N PRO A 136 3.42 -19.90 53.85
CA PRO A 136 3.00 -20.59 55.09
C PRO A 136 3.37 -22.08 55.15
N HIS A 137 3.71 -22.68 54.02
CA HIS A 137 4.14 -24.08 53.87
C HIS A 137 5.65 -24.29 54.12
N ILE A 138 6.44 -23.22 54.23
CA ILE A 138 7.87 -23.35 54.58
C ILE A 138 8.00 -23.38 56.10
N THR A 139 8.12 -24.58 56.67
CA THR A 139 8.47 -24.76 58.09
C THR A 139 9.98 -24.60 58.29
N ASP A 140 10.41 -24.05 59.44
CA ASP A 140 11.81 -23.77 59.79
C ASP A 140 12.79 -24.96 59.61
N ALA A 141 12.28 -26.20 59.56
CA ALA A 141 13.07 -27.41 59.34
C ALA A 141 13.62 -27.59 57.91
N ALA A 142 13.09 -26.88 56.91
CA ALA A 142 13.47 -27.04 55.49
C ALA A 142 14.81 -26.35 55.11
N ASN A 143 15.37 -25.52 55.98
CA ASN A 143 16.57 -24.71 55.68
C ASN A 143 17.91 -25.48 55.78
N SER A 144 17.92 -26.76 56.19
CA SER A 144 19.18 -27.48 56.46
C SER A 144 19.75 -28.30 55.30
N LYS A 145 19.01 -28.53 54.20
CA LYS A 145 19.53 -29.32 53.05
C LYS A 145 18.96 -28.82 51.72
N ILE A 146 19.64 -27.85 51.11
CA ILE A 146 19.57 -27.64 49.66
C ILE A 146 20.85 -28.27 49.07
N PRO A 147 20.76 -29.40 48.35
CA PRO A 147 21.95 -30.06 47.79
C PRO A 147 22.52 -29.23 46.64
N SER A 148 23.82 -28.93 46.71
CA SER A 148 24.57 -28.30 45.63
C SER A 148 25.05 -29.36 44.61
N GLU A 149 24.21 -29.77 43.67
CA GLU A 149 24.65 -30.58 42.52
C GLU A 149 24.28 -29.92 41.19
N SER A 150 25.30 -29.51 40.44
CA SER A 150 25.24 -28.65 39.25
C SER A 150 24.90 -29.39 37.94
N SER A 151 24.49 -30.65 37.98
CA SER A 151 24.00 -31.39 36.79
C SER A 151 22.48 -31.53 36.73
N GLY A 152 21.76 -31.15 37.80
CA GLY A 152 20.29 -31.19 37.88
C GLY A 152 19.59 -29.82 37.74
N ILE A 153 20.35 -28.72 37.78
CA ILE A 153 19.81 -27.35 37.90
C ILE A 153 18.89 -26.99 36.73
N GLY A 154 19.33 -27.24 35.49
CA GLY A 154 18.51 -26.94 34.31
C GLY A 154 17.21 -27.75 34.24
N LYS A 155 17.17 -28.95 34.86
CA LYS A 155 15.99 -29.83 34.83
C LYS A 155 14.87 -29.29 35.71
N TYR A 156 15.20 -28.77 36.89
CA TYR A 156 14.21 -28.14 37.76
C TYR A 156 13.70 -26.82 37.19
N GLU A 157 14.57 -26.02 36.57
CA GLU A 157 14.18 -24.77 35.90
C GLU A 157 13.26 -25.04 34.71
N PHE A 158 13.59 -26.03 33.86
CA PHE A 158 12.74 -26.42 32.75
C PHE A 158 11.37 -26.91 33.22
N LEU A 159 11.32 -27.74 34.27
CA LEU A 159 10.06 -28.22 34.84
C LEU A 159 9.21 -27.09 35.42
N ALA A 160 9.83 -26.11 36.09
CA ALA A 160 9.12 -24.95 36.61
C ALA A 160 8.53 -24.09 35.49
N VAL A 161 9.31 -23.77 34.45
CA VAL A 161 8.83 -23.00 33.29
C VAL A 161 7.75 -23.78 32.53
N LYS A 162 7.92 -25.09 32.37
CA LYS A 162 6.90 -25.95 31.76
C LYS A 162 5.59 -25.94 32.57
N GLY A 163 5.67 -26.13 33.88
CA GLY A 163 4.51 -26.10 34.77
C GLY A 163 3.77 -24.77 34.73
N GLU A 164 4.52 -23.67 34.70
CA GLU A 164 3.95 -22.33 34.55
C GLU A 164 3.18 -22.15 33.24
N ILE A 165 3.74 -22.61 32.11
CA ILE A 165 3.09 -22.56 30.79
C ILE A 165 1.83 -23.43 30.75
N GLU A 166 1.90 -24.64 31.30
CA GLU A 166 0.78 -25.58 31.29
C GLU A 166 -0.36 -25.13 32.22
N GLU A 167 -0.04 -24.54 33.37
CA GLU A 167 -1.05 -23.99 34.27
C GLU A 167 -1.70 -22.74 33.68
N ALA A 168 -0.93 -21.86 33.02
CA ALA A 168 -1.49 -20.72 32.28
C ALA A 168 -2.42 -21.19 31.16
N GLN A 169 -2.05 -22.24 30.42
CA GLN A 169 -2.90 -22.85 29.39
C GLN A 169 -4.20 -23.41 29.98
N LYS A 170 -4.11 -24.15 31.07
CA LYS A 170 -5.25 -24.79 31.73
C LYS A 170 -6.22 -23.76 32.31
N SER A 171 -5.69 -22.72 32.94
CA SER A 171 -6.46 -21.61 33.50
C SER A 171 -6.93 -20.58 32.46
N ARG A 172 -6.44 -20.67 31.21
CA ARG A 172 -6.61 -19.66 30.16
C ARG A 172 -6.13 -18.27 30.60
N SER A 173 -5.13 -18.23 31.47
CA SER A 173 -4.52 -16.99 31.93
C SER A 173 -3.61 -16.43 30.84
N MET A 174 -3.74 -15.14 30.55
CA MET A 174 -2.92 -14.46 29.54
C MET A 174 -1.57 -14.10 30.14
N PHE A 175 -0.51 -14.24 29.36
CA PHE A 175 0.81 -13.77 29.76
C PHE A 175 0.93 -12.27 29.51
N PRO A 176 1.30 -11.46 30.52
CA PRO A 176 1.75 -10.09 30.30
C PRO A 176 3.00 -10.04 29.43
N GLU A 177 3.23 -8.90 28.75
CA GLU A 177 4.34 -8.69 27.81
C GLU A 177 5.70 -9.13 28.36
N GLN A 178 6.12 -8.52 29.47
CA GLN A 178 7.41 -8.80 30.11
C GLN A 178 7.57 -10.26 30.53
N HIS A 179 6.47 -10.92 30.90
CA HIS A 179 6.47 -12.30 31.37
C HIS A 179 6.59 -13.26 30.19
N SER A 180 5.81 -13.06 29.13
CA SER A 180 5.90 -13.85 27.90
C SER A 180 7.30 -13.80 27.29
N ASP A 181 7.94 -12.62 27.29
CA ASP A 181 9.30 -12.41 26.79
C ASP A 181 10.33 -13.20 27.60
N ARG A 182 10.19 -13.21 28.93
CA ARG A 182 11.05 -13.99 29.81
C ARG A 182 10.91 -15.48 29.50
N VAL A 183 9.68 -16.00 29.49
CA VAL A 183 9.41 -17.42 29.20
C VAL A 183 9.95 -17.84 27.84
N LEU A 184 9.78 -17.01 26.80
CA LEU A 184 10.33 -17.30 25.48
C LEU A 184 11.86 -17.33 25.46
N ARG A 185 12.54 -16.44 26.22
CA ARG A 185 14.00 -16.49 26.39
C ARG A 185 14.46 -17.73 27.14
N ASP A 186 13.73 -18.15 28.16
CA ASP A 186 14.03 -19.37 28.93
C ASP A 186 13.92 -20.59 28.00
N LEU A 187 12.85 -20.67 27.20
CA LEU A 187 12.65 -21.72 26.19
C LEU A 187 13.77 -21.76 25.14
N VAL A 188 14.32 -20.62 24.71
CA VAL A 188 15.52 -20.58 23.85
C VAL A 188 16.73 -21.16 24.58
N SER A 189 16.92 -20.81 25.84
CA SER A 189 18.04 -21.31 26.66
C SER A 189 17.95 -22.82 26.93
N PHE A 190 16.73 -23.36 27.08
CA PHE A 190 16.53 -24.80 27.18
C PHE A 190 16.75 -25.50 25.83
N GLU A 191 16.34 -24.93 24.70
CA GLU A 191 16.67 -25.52 23.39
C GLU A 191 18.19 -25.61 23.17
N THR A 192 18.92 -24.55 23.50
CA THR A 192 20.40 -24.56 23.39
C THR A 192 21.05 -25.48 24.44
N GLY A 193 20.39 -25.67 25.58
CA GLY A 193 20.77 -26.62 26.63
C GLY A 193 20.49 -28.10 26.33
N GLY A 194 19.97 -28.42 25.13
CA GLY A 194 19.77 -29.81 24.68
C GLY A 194 18.40 -30.41 24.99
N TYR A 195 17.42 -29.60 25.41
CA TYR A 195 16.04 -30.06 25.57
C TYR A 195 15.39 -30.36 24.21
N ALA A 196 14.45 -31.31 24.19
CA ALA A 196 13.81 -31.76 22.97
C ALA A 196 13.11 -30.60 22.24
N LYS A 197 13.55 -30.31 21.00
CA LYS A 197 13.01 -29.21 20.19
C LYS A 197 11.50 -29.28 20.01
N SER A 198 10.95 -30.47 19.86
CA SER A 198 9.50 -30.67 19.72
C SER A 198 8.73 -30.19 20.95
N GLU A 199 9.26 -30.42 22.15
CA GLU A 199 8.64 -29.99 23.40
C GLU A 199 8.79 -28.48 23.59
N ILE A 200 9.97 -27.93 23.29
CA ILE A 200 10.18 -26.47 23.31
C ILE A 200 9.23 -25.77 22.35
N GLU A 201 9.04 -26.30 21.14
CA GLU A 201 8.16 -25.70 20.14
C GLU A 201 6.69 -25.79 20.55
N ARG A 202 6.28 -26.90 21.17
CA ARG A 202 4.94 -27.03 21.79
C ARG A 202 4.72 -25.93 22.83
N LEU A 203 5.67 -25.72 23.73
CA LEU A 203 5.59 -24.70 24.79
C LEU A 203 5.58 -23.28 24.21
N ARG A 204 6.42 -22.98 23.20
CA ARG A 204 6.39 -21.68 22.49
C ARG A 204 5.03 -21.40 21.86
N LYS A 205 4.40 -22.41 21.27
CA LYS A 205 3.07 -22.27 20.66
C LYS A 205 2.02 -21.90 21.70
N ILE A 206 2.07 -22.50 22.89
CA ILE A 206 1.18 -22.17 24.01
C ILE A 206 1.39 -20.73 24.46
N VAL A 207 2.65 -20.34 24.71
CA VAL A 207 2.98 -18.98 25.16
C VAL A 207 2.49 -17.93 24.16
N ARG A 208 2.72 -18.14 22.86
CA ARG A 208 2.23 -17.22 21.80
C ARG A 208 0.71 -17.13 21.78
N ALA A 209 0.01 -18.25 21.90
CA ALA A 209 -1.46 -18.27 21.93
C ALA A 209 -2.05 -17.52 23.13
N LEU A 210 -1.31 -17.44 24.24
CA LEU A 210 -1.69 -16.74 25.46
C LEU A 210 -1.07 -15.32 25.56
N SER A 211 -0.43 -14.83 24.49
CA SER A 211 0.32 -13.55 24.45
C SER A 211 -0.06 -12.70 23.23
N PRO A 212 -1.27 -12.12 23.19
CA PRO A 212 -1.80 -11.43 22.01
C PRO A 212 -0.96 -10.25 21.56
N HIS A 213 -0.26 -9.59 22.49
CA HIS A 213 0.69 -8.50 22.20
C HIS A 213 1.85 -8.93 21.28
N ILE A 214 2.23 -10.22 21.28
CA ILE A 214 3.26 -10.75 20.37
C ILE A 214 2.75 -10.76 18.94
N GLU A 215 1.48 -11.14 18.73
CA GLU A 215 0.86 -11.09 17.41
C GLU A 215 0.61 -9.66 16.96
N ASP A 216 0.22 -8.78 17.87
CA ASP A 216 0.02 -7.35 17.57
C ASP A 216 1.33 -6.68 17.18
N ALA A 217 2.43 -6.95 17.88
CA ALA A 217 3.76 -6.46 17.52
C ALA A 217 4.22 -7.01 16.16
N ALA A 218 3.97 -8.28 15.87
CA ALA A 218 4.30 -8.86 14.56
C ALA A 218 3.45 -8.26 13.42
N ARG A 219 2.16 -8.00 13.66
CA ARG A 219 1.27 -7.30 12.73
C ARG A 219 1.75 -5.85 12.50
N ALA A 220 2.10 -5.13 13.57
CA ALA A 220 2.62 -3.77 13.49
C ALA A 220 3.97 -3.70 12.75
N ALA A 221 4.88 -4.64 13.00
CA ALA A 221 6.15 -4.73 12.30
C ALA A 221 5.97 -4.97 10.79
N LYS A 222 5.08 -5.90 10.40
CA LYS A 222 4.72 -6.11 8.99
C LYS A 222 4.08 -4.87 8.35
N ALA A 223 3.21 -4.17 9.08
CA ALA A 223 2.62 -2.93 8.58
C ALA A 223 3.69 -1.85 8.35
N ALA A 224 4.60 -1.66 9.31
CA ALA A 224 5.70 -0.72 9.20
C ALA A 224 6.68 -1.08 8.06
N GLU A 225 6.97 -2.37 7.86
CA GLU A 225 7.79 -2.84 6.73
C GLU A 225 7.11 -2.56 5.38
N ASN A 226 5.82 -2.83 5.26
CA ASN A 226 5.03 -2.52 4.06
C ASN A 226 4.99 -1.02 3.80
N ASP A 227 4.84 -0.19 4.82
CA ASP A 227 4.82 1.26 4.69
C ASP A 227 6.21 1.80 4.32
N ALA A 228 7.28 1.28 4.92
CA ALA A 228 8.65 1.62 4.54
C ALA A 228 8.95 1.23 3.09
N ALA A 229 8.50 0.05 2.64
CA ALA A 229 8.64 -0.40 1.25
C ALA A 229 7.86 0.51 0.28
N LYS A 230 6.63 0.91 0.62
CA LYS A 230 5.84 1.87 -0.17
C LYS A 230 6.51 3.24 -0.25
N VAL A 231 7.05 3.74 0.86
CA VAL A 231 7.78 5.02 0.89
C VAL A 231 9.05 4.94 0.06
N ALA A 232 9.82 3.86 0.18
CA ALA A 232 11.01 3.63 -0.62
C ALA A 232 10.70 3.52 -2.11
N ALA A 233 9.64 2.78 -2.48
CA ALA A 233 9.16 2.68 -3.86
C ALA A 233 8.73 4.04 -4.42
N LYS A 234 7.93 4.81 -3.66
CA LYS A 234 7.53 6.17 -4.06
C LYS A 234 8.72 7.10 -4.26
N LYS A 235 9.73 7.03 -3.38
CA LYS A 235 10.97 7.81 -3.51
C LYS A 235 11.78 7.42 -4.75
N ALA A 236 11.99 6.12 -4.97
CA ALA A 236 12.68 5.63 -6.16
C ALA A 236 11.94 6.03 -7.45
N CYS A 237 10.61 6.05 -7.42
CA CYS A 237 9.80 6.52 -8.55
C CYS A 237 9.90 8.03 -8.80
N ALA A 238 9.97 8.86 -7.75
CA ALA A 238 10.12 10.30 -7.90
C ALA A 238 11.50 10.70 -8.48
N GLU A 239 12.52 9.87 -8.30
CA GLU A 239 13.87 10.09 -8.82
C GLU A 239 14.08 9.47 -10.21
N ALA A 240 13.13 8.67 -10.72
CA ALA A 240 13.20 8.04 -12.03
C ALA A 240 12.90 9.05 -13.15
N ALA A 241 13.58 8.89 -14.30
CA ALA A 241 13.24 9.66 -15.48
C ALA A 241 11.80 9.34 -15.95
N PRO A 242 11.06 10.32 -16.50
CA PRO A 242 9.75 10.06 -17.10
C PRO A 242 9.86 8.97 -18.19
N PRO A 243 8.85 8.09 -18.34
CA PRO A 243 8.88 7.05 -19.36
C PRO A 243 8.94 7.66 -20.76
N VAL A 244 9.52 6.92 -21.71
CA VAL A 244 9.53 7.32 -23.13
C VAL A 244 8.63 6.38 -23.91
N LEU A 245 7.55 6.91 -24.49
CA LEU A 245 6.70 6.19 -25.43
C LEU A 245 7.50 5.93 -26.71
N THR A 246 7.61 4.66 -27.10
CA THR A 246 8.46 4.22 -28.21
C THR A 246 7.65 3.74 -29.41
N ALA A 247 6.44 3.21 -29.19
CA ALA A 247 5.51 2.80 -30.23
C ALA A 247 4.34 3.76 -30.38
N ASP A 248 3.77 3.86 -31.58
CA ASP A 248 2.57 4.68 -31.84
C ASP A 248 1.36 4.02 -31.16
N ILE A 249 0.43 4.80 -30.62
CA ILE A 249 -0.80 4.27 -29.96
C ILE A 249 -1.78 3.61 -30.95
N THR A 250 -1.63 3.92 -32.25
CA THR A 250 -2.47 3.43 -33.33
C THR A 250 -1.78 3.64 -34.70
N ASP A 251 -2.46 3.33 -35.80
CA ASP A 251 -2.07 3.73 -37.15
C ASP A 251 -2.19 5.25 -37.33
N PHE A 252 -1.08 5.96 -37.17
CA PHE A 252 -1.03 7.42 -37.26
C PHE A 252 -1.60 7.99 -38.57
N SER A 253 -1.44 7.27 -39.69
CA SER A 253 -1.80 7.77 -41.02
C SER A 253 -3.30 8.02 -41.19
N LYS A 254 -4.12 7.48 -40.29
CA LYS A 254 -5.59 7.57 -40.31
C LYS A 254 -6.15 8.54 -39.28
N ILE A 255 -5.31 9.17 -38.47
CA ILE A 255 -5.75 10.18 -37.50
C ILE A 255 -6.04 11.49 -38.23
N GLN A 256 -7.25 12.03 -38.08
CA GLN A 256 -7.65 13.31 -38.67
C GLN A 256 -7.27 14.48 -37.75
N SER A 257 -7.62 14.36 -36.47
CA SER A 257 -7.29 15.35 -35.45
C SER A 257 -7.21 14.69 -34.07
N ILE A 258 -6.58 15.39 -33.13
CA ILE A 258 -6.46 14.99 -31.74
C ILE A 258 -6.88 16.16 -30.87
N THR A 259 -8.02 16.07 -30.20
CA THR A 259 -8.36 17.06 -29.17
C THR A 259 -7.45 16.83 -27.95
N ALA A 260 -6.73 17.87 -27.52
CA ALA A 260 -5.82 17.80 -26.37
C ALA A 260 -6.57 17.54 -25.04
N PRO A 261 -5.91 16.94 -24.02
CA PRO A 261 -6.51 16.81 -22.70
C PRO A 261 -6.83 18.18 -22.10
N GLY A 262 -7.97 18.27 -21.42
CA GLY A 262 -8.50 19.50 -20.84
C GLY A 262 -9.88 19.91 -21.37
N SER A 263 -10.52 19.12 -22.22
CA SER A 263 -11.87 19.43 -22.72
C SER A 263 -12.88 19.54 -21.58
N PRO A 264 -13.76 20.55 -21.57
CA PRO A 264 -14.75 20.74 -20.51
C PRO A 264 -15.69 19.53 -20.36
N SER A 265 -16.04 19.20 -19.12
CA SER A 265 -17.10 18.24 -18.82
C SER A 265 -17.75 18.55 -17.47
N HIS A 266 -18.83 17.85 -17.12
CA HIS A 266 -19.50 18.01 -15.82
C HIS A 266 -18.62 17.57 -14.63
N GLU A 267 -17.58 16.77 -14.86
CA GLU A 267 -16.57 16.34 -13.87
C GLU A 267 -15.32 17.25 -13.88
N GLY A 268 -15.45 18.47 -14.40
CA GLY A 268 -14.31 19.32 -14.73
C GLY A 268 -13.60 18.87 -16.01
N PRO A 269 -12.45 19.49 -16.34
CA PRO A 269 -11.72 19.15 -17.57
C PRO A 269 -11.32 17.67 -17.66
N LYS A 270 -11.56 17.04 -18.81
CA LYS A 270 -11.20 15.63 -19.07
C LYS A 270 -9.68 15.47 -19.20
N GLY A 271 -9.14 14.44 -18.55
CA GLY A 271 -7.70 14.15 -18.54
C GLY A 271 -7.21 13.21 -19.65
N HIS A 272 -7.92 13.11 -20.78
CA HIS A 272 -7.53 12.30 -21.94
C HIS A 272 -7.77 13.09 -23.23
N SER A 273 -7.15 12.64 -24.31
CA SER A 273 -7.38 13.13 -25.65
C SER A 273 -8.52 12.38 -26.32
N PHE A 274 -9.23 13.06 -27.23
CA PHE A 274 -10.13 12.44 -28.20
C PHE A 274 -9.39 12.30 -29.53
N ILE A 275 -9.20 11.07 -29.98
CA ILE A 275 -8.54 10.76 -31.25
C ILE A 275 -9.62 10.61 -32.31
N ASN A 276 -9.67 11.51 -33.29
CA ASN A 276 -10.67 11.50 -34.34
C ASN A 276 -10.19 10.70 -35.55
N THR A 277 -10.90 9.62 -35.87
CA THR A 277 -10.60 8.73 -36.99
C THR A 277 -11.81 8.51 -37.91
N VAL A 278 -12.91 9.24 -37.69
CA VAL A 278 -14.12 9.22 -38.54
C VAL A 278 -14.61 7.79 -38.80
N HIS A 279 -14.80 7.01 -37.73
CA HIS A 279 -15.25 5.62 -37.77
C HIS A 279 -14.32 4.63 -38.51
N ALA A 280 -13.10 5.03 -38.89
CA ALA A 280 -12.12 4.08 -39.38
C ALA A 280 -11.85 3.02 -38.30
N ARG A 281 -11.73 1.75 -38.69
CA ARG A 281 -11.28 0.69 -37.80
C ARG A 281 -9.78 0.83 -37.58
N MET A 282 -9.39 1.07 -36.34
CA MET A 282 -8.04 1.44 -35.94
C MET A 282 -7.44 0.36 -35.03
N PRO A 283 -6.20 -0.11 -35.27
CA PRO A 283 -5.50 -0.95 -34.31
C PRO A 283 -5.08 -0.12 -33.09
N LEU A 284 -5.15 -0.71 -31.91
CA LEU A 284 -4.64 -0.13 -30.67
C LEU A 284 -3.36 -0.87 -30.28
N TYR A 285 -2.27 -0.12 -30.10
CA TYR A 285 -0.98 -0.69 -29.71
C TYR A 285 -0.53 -0.17 -28.36
N ALA A 286 0.18 -1.01 -27.60
CA ALA A 286 0.84 -0.57 -26.38
C ALA A 286 1.97 0.42 -26.73
N PRO A 287 1.93 1.70 -26.31
CA PRO A 287 2.95 2.68 -26.71
C PRO A 287 4.30 2.47 -26.01
N ILE A 288 4.32 1.67 -24.94
CA ILE A 288 5.47 1.31 -24.13
C ILE A 288 5.24 -0.04 -23.46
N ALA A 289 6.30 -0.71 -23.01
CA ALA A 289 6.18 -1.94 -22.23
C ALA A 289 5.30 -1.73 -20.98
N SER A 290 4.29 -2.57 -20.83
CA SER A 290 3.20 -2.34 -19.87
C SER A 290 2.59 -3.64 -19.35
N ILE A 291 1.76 -3.51 -18.31
CA ILE A 291 0.98 -4.58 -17.71
C ILE A 291 -0.48 -4.12 -17.68
N TYR A 292 -1.39 -4.95 -18.17
CA TYR A 292 -2.82 -4.72 -18.02
C TYR A 292 -3.19 -4.69 -16.52
N ASP A 293 -3.92 -3.66 -16.10
CA ASP A 293 -4.17 -3.37 -14.69
C ASP A 293 -5.64 -3.55 -14.32
N SER A 294 -6.53 -2.95 -15.10
CA SER A 294 -7.97 -3.00 -14.87
C SER A 294 -8.71 -2.57 -16.12
N GLY A 295 -10.01 -2.84 -16.14
CA GLY A 295 -10.87 -2.38 -17.22
C GLY A 295 -12.34 -2.45 -16.86
N SER A 296 -13.15 -1.79 -17.65
CA SER A 296 -14.60 -1.93 -17.64
C SER A 296 -15.10 -2.11 -19.06
N TYR A 297 -16.36 -2.50 -19.18
CA TYR A 297 -17.07 -2.50 -20.44
C TYR A 297 -18.43 -1.85 -20.26
N THR A 298 -19.01 -1.38 -21.35
CA THR A 298 -20.39 -0.90 -21.38
C THR A 298 -21.07 -1.31 -22.68
N LYS A 299 -22.40 -1.40 -22.63
CA LYS A 299 -23.27 -1.48 -23.81
C LYS A 299 -24.36 -0.43 -23.67
N ASP A 300 -24.50 0.41 -24.68
CA ASP A 300 -25.56 1.43 -24.73
C ASP A 300 -26.94 0.82 -24.99
N SER A 301 -26.99 -0.27 -25.78
CA SER A 301 -28.21 -0.98 -26.14
C SER A 301 -27.91 -2.48 -26.39
N PRO A 302 -28.93 -3.36 -26.46
CA PRO A 302 -28.71 -4.76 -26.85
C PRO A 302 -27.98 -4.90 -28.19
N GLU A 303 -28.27 -4.00 -29.14
CA GLU A 303 -27.79 -4.01 -30.52
C GLU A 303 -26.47 -3.26 -30.72
N SER A 304 -26.09 -2.37 -29.80
CA SER A 304 -24.81 -1.66 -29.86
C SER A 304 -23.63 -2.60 -29.62
N PRO A 305 -22.47 -2.39 -30.28
CA PRO A 305 -21.25 -3.07 -29.90
C PRO A 305 -20.88 -2.73 -28.45
N ALA A 306 -20.25 -3.68 -27.76
CA ALA A 306 -19.67 -3.40 -26.46
C ALA A 306 -18.47 -2.46 -26.63
N GLN A 307 -18.29 -1.57 -25.67
CA GLN A 307 -17.15 -0.67 -25.61
C GLN A 307 -16.34 -0.93 -24.35
N TYR A 308 -15.02 -0.91 -24.48
CA TYR A 308 -14.07 -1.26 -23.44
C TYR A 308 -13.23 -0.06 -23.05
N LEU A 309 -13.15 0.14 -21.73
CA LEU A 309 -12.20 1.02 -21.07
C LEU A 309 -11.11 0.13 -20.45
N LEU A 310 -9.86 0.39 -20.81
CA LEU A 310 -8.71 -0.40 -20.41
C LEU A 310 -7.66 0.49 -19.77
N PHE A 311 -7.11 0.06 -18.64
CA PHE A 311 -6.01 0.69 -17.93
C PHE A 311 -4.78 -0.21 -17.90
N PHE A 312 -3.63 0.40 -18.12
CA PHE A 312 -2.34 -0.29 -18.15
C PHE A 312 -1.33 0.46 -17.27
N ARG A 313 -0.58 -0.30 -16.48
CA ARG A 313 0.58 0.20 -15.73
C ARG A 313 1.83 0.12 -16.59
N VAL A 314 2.61 1.19 -16.62
CA VAL A 314 3.90 1.19 -17.31
C VAL A 314 4.93 0.42 -16.47
N LYS A 315 5.67 -0.53 -17.07
CA LYS A 315 6.63 -1.37 -16.34
C LYS A 315 7.81 -0.59 -15.78
N GLU A 316 8.37 0.31 -16.59
CA GLU A 316 9.57 1.09 -16.25
C GLU A 316 9.24 2.55 -15.88
N GLY A 317 7.99 2.96 -16.07
CA GLY A 317 7.49 4.31 -15.79
C GLY A 317 6.83 4.34 -14.43
N CYS A 318 7.61 4.14 -13.38
CA CYS A 318 7.25 4.20 -11.97
C CYS A 318 6.04 5.10 -11.66
N GLY A 319 4.84 4.53 -11.44
CA GLY A 319 3.60 5.26 -11.15
C GLY A 319 2.88 5.90 -12.34
N TYR A 320 3.26 5.57 -13.57
CA TYR A 320 2.53 5.97 -14.77
C TYR A 320 1.52 4.92 -15.20
N GLN A 321 0.37 5.41 -15.66
CA GLN A 321 -0.67 4.60 -16.28
C GLN A 321 -1.12 5.24 -17.59
N PHE A 322 -1.50 4.41 -18.56
CA PHE A 322 -2.24 4.89 -19.72
C PHE A 322 -3.58 4.17 -19.84
N LYS A 323 -4.52 4.83 -20.52
CA LYS A 323 -5.84 4.27 -20.80
C LYS A 323 -6.15 4.26 -22.29
N PHE A 324 -6.93 3.28 -22.71
CA PHE A 324 -7.70 3.29 -23.94
C PHE A 324 -9.18 3.24 -23.57
N ASP A 325 -10.01 4.07 -24.19
CA ASP A 325 -11.47 4.03 -24.04
C ASP A 325 -12.12 3.84 -25.41
N HIS A 326 -13.35 3.35 -25.42
CA HIS A 326 -14.10 3.02 -26.63
C HIS A 326 -13.40 2.00 -27.55
N ALA A 327 -12.61 1.07 -27.01
CA ALA A 327 -12.18 -0.11 -27.77
C ALA A 327 -13.39 -1.04 -27.99
N ASP A 328 -13.49 -1.72 -29.14
CA ASP A 328 -14.65 -2.55 -29.48
C ASP A 328 -14.29 -4.00 -29.85
N GLU A 329 -13.01 -4.26 -30.16
CA GLU A 329 -12.50 -5.61 -30.39
C GLU A 329 -11.18 -5.79 -29.61
N LEU A 330 -11.13 -6.70 -28.64
CA LEU A 330 -9.90 -6.96 -27.87
C LEU A 330 -9.22 -8.24 -28.33
N ILE A 331 -7.91 -8.35 -28.09
CA ILE A 331 -7.21 -9.64 -28.30
C ILE A 331 -7.73 -10.70 -27.30
N PRO A 332 -7.62 -12.00 -27.64
CA PRO A 332 -8.17 -13.08 -26.82
C PRO A 332 -7.73 -13.10 -25.35
N SER A 333 -6.47 -12.76 -25.07
CA SER A 333 -5.95 -12.75 -23.70
C SER A 333 -6.65 -11.73 -22.79
N LEU A 334 -7.09 -10.60 -23.35
CA LEU A 334 -7.87 -9.58 -22.61
C LEU A 334 -9.35 -9.95 -22.55
N THR A 335 -9.91 -10.56 -23.61
CA THR A 335 -11.31 -10.99 -23.60
C THR A 335 -11.54 -12.06 -22.54
N ASP A 336 -10.65 -13.05 -22.42
CA ASP A 336 -10.75 -14.13 -21.44
C ASP A 336 -10.66 -13.63 -20.00
N GLU A 337 -10.01 -12.48 -19.81
CA GLU A 337 -9.85 -11.82 -18.52
C GLU A 337 -11.08 -10.98 -18.15
N LEU A 338 -11.60 -10.19 -19.09
CA LEU A 338 -12.71 -9.26 -18.86
C LEU A 338 -14.10 -9.92 -18.93
N PHE A 339 -14.28 -10.97 -19.73
CA PHE A 339 -15.60 -11.58 -20.00
C PHE A 339 -15.85 -12.87 -19.24
N THR A 340 -15.46 -12.93 -17.96
CA THR A 340 -15.97 -13.97 -17.06
C THR A 340 -17.49 -13.88 -16.85
N ALA A 341 -18.12 -12.75 -17.23
CA ALA A 341 -19.58 -12.57 -17.31
C ALA A 341 -19.99 -11.73 -18.54
N THR A 342 -21.15 -12.07 -19.14
CA THR A 342 -21.73 -11.35 -20.29
C THR A 342 -22.04 -9.89 -19.95
N PRO A 343 -21.66 -8.94 -20.82
CA PRO A 343 -21.99 -7.54 -20.63
C PRO A 343 -23.46 -7.22 -20.45
N LYS A 344 -23.79 -6.56 -19.34
CA LYS A 344 -25.13 -6.01 -19.09
C LYS A 344 -25.22 -4.59 -19.63
N ILE A 345 -26.37 -4.26 -20.20
CA ILE A 345 -26.68 -2.92 -20.71
C ILE A 345 -26.62 -1.93 -19.54
N ALA A 346 -25.95 -0.80 -19.76
CA ALA A 346 -25.75 0.25 -18.76
C ALA A 346 -25.04 -0.20 -17.46
N ASP A 347 -24.20 -1.24 -17.51
CA ASP A 347 -23.42 -1.73 -16.36
C ASP A 347 -21.91 -1.53 -16.60
N SER A 348 -21.41 -0.31 -16.31
CA SER A 348 -19.99 0.04 -16.43
C SER A 348 -19.28 -0.08 -15.08
N ARG A 349 -18.89 -1.30 -14.71
CA ARG A 349 -18.09 -1.55 -13.50
C ARG A 349 -16.66 -1.86 -13.87
N THR A 350 -15.73 -1.15 -13.24
CA THR A 350 -14.29 -1.44 -13.35
C THR A 350 -13.94 -2.66 -12.52
N ALA A 351 -13.33 -3.66 -13.16
CA ALA A 351 -12.78 -4.83 -12.52
C ALA A 351 -11.25 -4.80 -12.59
N PRO A 352 -10.54 -5.12 -11.48
CA PRO A 352 -9.10 -5.30 -11.51
C PRO A 352 -8.74 -6.55 -12.33
N ALA A 353 -7.54 -6.55 -12.93
CA ALA A 353 -6.98 -7.74 -13.53
C ALA A 353 -6.74 -8.82 -12.45
N THR A 354 -7.25 -10.01 -12.70
CA THR A 354 -7.03 -11.25 -11.94
C THR A 354 -5.78 -12.00 -12.40
N LYS A 355 -5.33 -11.77 -13.63
CA LYS A 355 -4.08 -12.31 -14.19
C LYS A 355 -3.13 -11.20 -14.64
N THR A 356 -1.83 -11.48 -14.53
CA THR A 356 -0.81 -10.60 -15.10
C THR A 356 -0.76 -10.82 -16.61
N ILE A 357 -1.13 -9.81 -17.38
CA ILE A 357 -1.01 -9.78 -18.84
C ILE A 357 -0.06 -8.65 -19.20
N GLU A 358 1.04 -9.00 -19.86
CA GLU A 358 2.10 -8.06 -20.19
C GLU A 358 2.12 -7.78 -21.68
N PHE A 359 2.48 -6.55 -22.05
CA PHE A 359 2.59 -6.10 -23.43
C PHE A 359 3.97 -5.49 -23.66
N ALA A 360 4.61 -5.85 -24.77
CA ALA A 360 5.76 -5.13 -25.30
C ALA A 360 5.31 -3.85 -26.01
N ALA A 361 6.23 -2.89 -26.17
CA ALA A 361 5.94 -1.69 -26.97
C ALA A 361 5.64 -2.08 -28.44
N GLY A 362 4.54 -1.57 -28.98
CA GLY A 362 4.04 -1.85 -30.33
C GLY A 362 3.18 -3.11 -30.43
N GLU A 363 3.00 -3.85 -29.33
CA GLU A 363 2.15 -5.03 -29.31
C GLU A 363 0.67 -4.63 -29.44
N LEU A 364 -0.09 -5.41 -30.23
CA LEU A 364 -1.51 -5.19 -30.48
C LEU A 364 -2.32 -5.50 -29.23
N ILE A 365 -3.12 -4.53 -28.78
CA ILE A 365 -4.08 -4.65 -27.68
C ILE A 365 -5.46 -5.03 -28.21
N GLY A 366 -5.83 -4.50 -29.37
CA GLY A 366 -7.16 -4.67 -29.95
C GLY A 366 -7.41 -3.68 -31.09
N TYR A 367 -8.68 -3.39 -31.33
CA TYR A 367 -9.15 -2.43 -32.30
C TYR A 367 -10.25 -1.54 -31.71
N THR A 368 -10.47 -0.41 -32.38
CA THR A 368 -11.56 0.52 -32.11
C THR A 368 -12.09 1.09 -33.43
N SER A 369 -13.40 1.30 -33.52
CA SER A 369 -14.05 2.18 -34.49
C SER A 369 -14.52 3.50 -33.87
N GLY A 370 -14.22 3.71 -32.59
CA GLY A 370 -14.63 4.86 -31.79
C GLY A 370 -16.06 4.78 -31.26
N THR A 371 -16.55 5.90 -30.77
CA THR A 371 -17.94 6.07 -30.35
C THR A 371 -18.89 5.88 -31.54
N PRO A 372 -20.08 5.29 -31.35
CA PRO A 372 -21.06 5.14 -32.42
C PRO A 372 -21.48 6.46 -33.06
N GLN A 373 -21.47 7.56 -32.31
CA GLN A 373 -21.96 8.86 -32.75
C GLN A 373 -20.89 9.72 -33.43
N ALA A 374 -19.65 9.70 -32.93
CA ALA A 374 -18.59 10.61 -33.40
C ALA A 374 -17.38 9.90 -34.01
N GLY A 375 -17.24 8.59 -33.83
CA GLY A 375 -16.14 7.81 -34.40
C GLY A 375 -14.77 8.20 -33.84
N ASN A 376 -14.76 8.85 -32.68
CA ASN A 376 -13.58 9.17 -31.89
C ASN A 376 -13.42 8.17 -30.75
N TRP A 377 -12.20 8.01 -30.25
CA TRP A 377 -11.88 7.17 -29.10
C TRP A 377 -10.88 7.88 -28.19
N ASP A 378 -10.72 7.39 -26.97
CA ASP A 378 -9.94 8.13 -25.99
C ASP A 378 -8.57 7.50 -25.74
N PHE A 379 -7.57 8.36 -25.60
CA PHE A 379 -6.26 7.97 -25.09
C PHE A 379 -5.81 8.94 -24.00
N GLY A 380 -5.32 8.41 -22.88
CA GLY A 380 -4.80 9.21 -21.77
C GLY A 380 -3.53 8.62 -21.19
N LEU A 381 -2.61 9.49 -20.77
CA LEU A 381 -1.43 9.13 -19.97
C LEU A 381 -1.49 9.92 -18.66
N TYR A 382 -1.14 9.26 -17.56
CA TYR A 382 -1.29 9.78 -16.20
C TYR A 382 -0.02 9.54 -15.41
N ASN A 383 0.46 10.56 -14.70
CA ASN A 383 1.47 10.40 -13.66
C ASN A 383 0.74 10.25 -12.31
N MET A 384 0.54 9.02 -11.84
CA MET A 384 -0.21 8.74 -10.61
C MET A 384 0.56 9.11 -9.33
N ASN A 385 1.81 9.59 -9.44
CA ASN A 385 2.58 10.02 -8.27
C ASN A 385 2.32 11.48 -7.87
N GLU A 386 1.87 12.31 -8.81
CA GLU A 386 1.70 13.74 -8.60
C GLU A 386 0.50 14.28 -9.39
N GLU A 387 -0.25 15.19 -8.76
CA GLU A 387 -1.32 15.88 -9.46
C GLU A 387 -0.76 16.81 -10.55
N GLY A 388 -1.38 16.77 -11.73
CA GLY A 388 -1.05 17.60 -12.88
C GLY A 388 -1.85 18.90 -12.92
N LYS A 389 -1.74 19.62 -14.04
CA LYS A 389 -2.35 20.95 -14.24
C LYS A 389 -3.88 20.97 -14.08
N LEU A 390 -4.54 19.86 -14.38
CA LEU A 390 -6.00 19.76 -14.29
C LEU A 390 -6.54 19.70 -12.86
N ALA A 391 -5.70 19.34 -11.87
CA ALA A 391 -6.11 19.35 -10.47
C ALA A 391 -6.54 20.75 -10.00
N ALA A 392 -5.79 21.78 -10.40
CA ALA A 392 -6.10 23.19 -10.14
C ALA A 392 -7.34 23.69 -10.90
N GLN A 393 -7.82 22.94 -11.88
CA GLN A 393 -9.02 23.26 -12.69
C GLN A 393 -10.27 22.50 -12.20
N GLY A 394 -10.19 21.84 -11.04
CA GLY A 394 -11.32 21.14 -10.45
C GLY A 394 -11.61 19.76 -11.05
N SER A 395 -10.70 19.19 -11.85
CA SER A 395 -10.88 17.82 -12.36
C SER A 395 -10.87 16.79 -11.22
N TYR A 396 -11.73 15.79 -11.34
CA TYR A 396 -11.87 14.69 -10.38
C TYR A 396 -11.11 13.41 -10.79
N ALA A 397 -11.02 12.47 -9.83
CA ALA A 397 -10.51 11.11 -10.02
C ALA A 397 -9.14 11.06 -10.74
N MET A 398 -8.99 10.24 -11.77
CA MET A 398 -7.71 10.12 -12.48
C MET A 398 -7.37 11.33 -13.37
N HIS A 399 -8.36 12.15 -13.75
CA HIS A 399 -8.16 13.24 -14.70
C HIS A 399 -7.21 14.32 -14.18
N ARG A 400 -7.20 14.53 -12.86
CA ARG A 400 -6.26 15.43 -12.18
C ARG A 400 -4.79 14.99 -12.27
N TYR A 401 -4.51 13.73 -12.61
CA TYR A 401 -3.14 13.20 -12.80
C TYR A 401 -2.68 13.20 -14.27
N SER A 402 -3.48 13.79 -15.17
CA SER A 402 -3.19 13.76 -16.61
C SER A 402 -1.94 14.55 -16.97
N VAL A 403 -1.21 14.01 -17.94
CA VAL A 403 -0.03 14.64 -18.55
C VAL A 403 -0.24 14.81 -20.05
N CYS A 404 0.56 15.66 -20.68
CA CYS A 404 0.54 15.80 -22.13
C CYS A 404 1.27 14.61 -22.77
N TRP A 405 0.54 13.54 -23.10
CA TRP A 405 1.14 12.30 -23.59
C TRP A 405 2.04 12.45 -24.83
N PRO A 406 1.82 13.39 -25.79
CA PRO A 406 2.77 13.59 -26.88
C PRO A 406 4.17 14.04 -26.40
N ASP A 407 4.27 14.65 -25.22
CA ASP A 407 5.55 15.10 -24.65
C ASP A 407 6.45 13.95 -24.19
N PHE A 408 5.92 12.75 -24.11
CA PHE A 408 6.62 11.54 -23.68
C PHE A 408 7.18 10.73 -24.87
N TYR A 409 7.04 11.23 -26.10
CA TYR A 409 7.71 10.65 -27.27
C TYR A 409 9.10 11.26 -27.49
N SER A 410 9.90 10.60 -28.36
CA SER A 410 11.08 11.22 -28.96
C SER A 410 10.73 12.55 -29.65
N PRO A 411 11.67 13.51 -29.78
CA PRO A 411 11.37 14.83 -30.36
C PRO A 411 10.66 14.79 -31.72
N GLU A 412 11.06 13.85 -32.58
CA GLU A 412 10.44 13.66 -33.90
C GLU A 412 8.98 13.21 -33.81
N LYS A 413 8.70 12.16 -33.02
CA LYS A 413 7.33 11.65 -32.83
C LYS A 413 6.45 12.64 -32.06
N LYS A 414 7.03 13.33 -31.08
CA LYS A 414 6.35 14.41 -30.35
C LYS A 414 5.84 15.48 -31.31
N GLU A 415 6.71 15.97 -32.19
CA GLU A 415 6.34 16.98 -33.19
C GLU A 415 5.28 16.45 -34.16
N LYS A 416 5.44 15.19 -34.62
CA LYS A 416 4.47 14.50 -35.47
C LYS A 416 3.06 14.49 -34.85
N TYR A 417 2.91 14.12 -33.57
CA TYR A 417 1.62 14.13 -32.89
C TYR A 417 1.10 15.52 -32.55
N ARG A 418 1.98 16.46 -32.18
CA ARG A 418 1.59 17.85 -31.83
C ARG A 418 0.94 18.59 -33.00
N LYS A 419 1.32 18.29 -34.23
CA LYS A 419 0.69 18.87 -35.44
C LYS A 419 -0.80 18.53 -35.60
N LEU A 420 -1.27 17.46 -34.96
CA LEU A 420 -2.67 17.07 -34.97
C LEU A 420 -3.43 17.57 -33.75
N LEU A 421 -2.75 18.20 -32.78
CA LEU A 421 -3.40 18.68 -31.56
C LEU A 421 -4.28 19.89 -31.84
N GLU A 422 -5.49 19.86 -31.29
CA GLU A 422 -6.45 20.95 -31.29
C GLU A 422 -7.13 21.10 -29.93
N GLY A 423 -7.92 22.17 -29.76
CA GLY A 423 -8.70 22.40 -28.55
C GLY A 423 -7.90 23.02 -27.39
N PRO A 424 -8.21 22.66 -26.13
CA PRO A 424 -7.74 23.41 -24.97
C PRO A 424 -6.24 23.22 -24.70
N ARG A 425 -5.56 24.32 -24.41
CA ARG A 425 -4.12 24.36 -24.06
C ARG A 425 -3.87 24.30 -22.55
N LEU A 426 -4.66 23.49 -21.83
CA LEU A 426 -4.55 23.36 -20.38
C LEU A 426 -3.42 22.41 -19.99
N VAL A 427 -3.35 21.24 -20.64
CA VAL A 427 -2.34 20.22 -20.34
C VAL A 427 -1.17 20.32 -21.32
N CYS A 428 -1.47 20.26 -22.61
CA CYS A 428 -0.51 20.33 -23.71
C CYS A 428 -0.23 21.77 -24.17
N SER A 429 1.03 22.06 -24.50
CA SER A 429 1.44 23.26 -25.22
C SER A 429 1.75 22.91 -26.67
N PHE A 430 1.09 23.57 -27.64
CA PHE A 430 1.27 23.35 -29.07
C PHE A 430 0.86 24.61 -29.85
#